data_AF-A0AAQ3JH15-F1
#
_entry.id   AF-A0AAQ3JH15-F1
#
_cell.length_a   1.000
_cell.length_b   1.000
_cell.length_c   1.000
_cell.angle_alpha   90.00
_cell.angle_beta   90.00
_cell.angle_gamma   90.00
#
_symmetry.space_group_name_H-M   'P 1'
#
loop_
_entity.id
_entity.type
_entity.pdbx_description
1 polymer ?
#
loop_
_entity_poly.entity_id
_entity_poly.type
_entity_poly.pdbx_seq_one_letter_code
_entity_poly.pdbx_strand_id
1 'polypeptide(L)' 'MNLDKSDLYSDLNRGDGICKYFDEQTHLCSIYDERPEKCNIDKAYERLFKGVVTKEEYYKQNYLACKELKRSV' A
#
# COMPACT_ATOMS: atom_id res chain seq x y z
N MET A 1 -9.55 0.67 -6.48
CA MET A 1 -8.58 -0.25 -5.83
C MET A 1 -8.85 -1.65 -6.35
N ASN A 2 -7.96 -2.62 -6.14
CA ASN A 2 -8.12 -4.01 -6.60
C ASN A 2 -7.76 -4.98 -5.46
N LEU A 3 -8.29 -4.74 -4.25
CA LEU A 3 -7.92 -5.50 -3.04
C LEU A 3 -8.42 -6.94 -3.08
N ASP A 4 -9.42 -7.21 -3.90
CA ASP A 4 -9.93 -8.55 -4.24
C ASP A 4 -8.91 -9.42 -4.98
N LYS A 5 -7.87 -8.83 -5.57
CA LYS A 5 -6.81 -9.56 -6.30
C LYS A 5 -5.66 -10.04 -5.42
N SER A 6 -5.73 -9.85 -4.09
CA SER A 6 -4.64 -10.22 -3.18
C SER A 6 -5.15 -10.61 -1.80
N ASP A 7 -4.94 -11.87 -1.43
CA ASP A 7 -5.33 -12.42 -0.12
C ASP A 7 -4.71 -11.67 1.07
N LEU A 8 -3.55 -11.03 0.87
CA LEU A 8 -2.86 -10.20 1.86
C LEU A 8 -3.76 -9.06 2.40
N TYR A 9 -4.75 -8.64 1.62
CA TYR A 9 -5.63 -7.52 1.94
C TYR A 9 -7.08 -7.93 2.23
N SER A 10 -7.36 -9.23 2.34
CA SER A 10 -8.71 -9.76 2.59
C SER A 10 -9.40 -9.17 3.82
N ASP A 11 -8.66 -8.88 4.89
CA ASP A 11 -9.12 -8.25 6.14
C ASP A 11 -9.50 -6.76 5.99
N LEU A 12 -9.02 -6.11 4.92
CA LEU A 12 -9.30 -4.70 4.61
C LEU A 12 -10.31 -4.53 3.49
N ASN A 13 -10.58 -5.58 2.70
CA ASN A 13 -11.53 -5.54 1.59
C ASN A 13 -12.97 -5.44 2.12
N ARG A 14 -13.72 -4.44 1.65
CA ARG A 14 -15.15 -4.24 1.95
C ARG A 14 -16.04 -5.30 1.25
N GLY A 15 -15.50 -6.01 0.27
CA GLY A 15 -16.19 -7.04 -0.52
C GLY A 15 -16.31 -6.70 -2.00
N ASP A 16 -15.96 -5.48 -2.39
CA ASP A 16 -16.03 -4.94 -3.76
C ASP A 16 -14.65 -4.54 -4.32
N GLY A 17 -13.57 -4.97 -3.66
CA GLY A 17 -12.20 -4.62 -4.03
C GLY A 17 -11.74 -3.25 -3.52
N ILE A 18 -12.58 -2.54 -2.74
CA ILE A 18 -12.28 -1.27 -2.08
C ILE A 18 -12.00 -1.50 -0.59
N CYS A 19 -11.09 -0.70 -0.03
CA CYS A 19 -10.74 -0.78 1.38
C CYS A 19 -11.89 -0.27 2.25
N LYS A 20 -12.22 -0.97 3.34
CA LYS A 20 -13.25 -0.53 4.31
C LYS A 20 -12.96 0.80 5.01
N TYR A 21 -11.71 1.28 4.95
CA TYR A 21 -11.27 2.57 5.48
C TYR A 21 -11.07 3.64 4.40
N PHE A 22 -11.49 3.39 3.15
CA PHE A 22 -11.49 4.39 2.11
C PHE A 22 -12.68 5.33 2.29
N ASP A 23 -12.40 6.62 2.43
CA ASP A 23 -13.41 7.67 2.44
C ASP A 23 -13.67 8.12 0.99
N GLU A 24 -14.87 7.82 0.49
CA GLU A 24 -15.27 8.11 -0.89
C GLU A 24 -15.49 9.61 -1.15
N GLN A 25 -15.68 10.44 -0.11
CA GLN A 25 -15.87 11.88 -0.29
C GLN A 25 -14.53 12.59 -0.41
N THR A 26 -13.56 12.23 0.44
CA THR A 26 -12.24 12.87 0.47
C THR A 26 -11.21 12.14 -0.40
N HIS A 27 -11.50 10.91 -0.81
CA HIS A 27 -10.56 9.96 -1.41
C HIS A 27 -9.32 9.67 -0.55
N LEU A 28 -9.43 9.84 0.77
CA LEU A 28 -8.37 9.58 1.74
C LEU A 28 -8.63 8.30 2.54
N CYS A 29 -7.60 7.82 3.23
CA CYS A 29 -7.76 6.74 4.19
C CYS A 29 -8.14 7.31 5.55
N SER A 30 -9.24 6.83 6.15
CA SER A 30 -9.75 7.33 7.43
C SER A 30 -8.86 6.99 8.63
N ILE A 31 -7.89 6.08 8.46
CA ILE A 31 -6.93 5.65 9.49
C ILE A 31 -5.48 5.90 9.05
N TYR A 32 -5.22 6.97 8.28
CA TYR A 32 -3.94 7.20 7.58
C TYR A 32 -2.69 7.02 8.48
N ASP A 33 -2.72 7.53 9.70
CA ASP A 33 -1.59 7.46 10.64
C ASP A 33 -1.45 6.07 11.27
N GLU A 34 -2.57 5.39 11.47
CA GLU A 34 -2.68 4.06 12.07
C GLU A 34 -2.64 2.93 11.04
N ARG A 35 -2.42 3.24 9.76
CA ARG A 35 -2.39 2.25 8.67
C ARG A 35 -1.49 1.06 9.05
N PRO A 36 -1.94 -0.17 8.73
CA PRO A 36 -1.15 -1.36 8.96
C PRO A 36 0.14 -1.31 8.14
N GLU A 37 1.13 -2.08 8.57
CA GLU A 37 2.47 -2.10 7.97
C GLU A 37 2.45 -2.33 6.46
N LYS A 38 1.60 -3.26 5.98
CA LYS A 38 1.40 -3.54 4.54
C LYS A 38 0.92 -2.34 3.72
N CYS A 39 0.31 -1.34 4.35
CA CYS A 39 -0.15 -0.09 3.71
C CYS A 39 0.73 1.12 4.03
N ASN A 40 1.81 0.95 4.81
CA ASN A 40 2.67 2.03 5.29
C ASN A 40 4.12 1.75 4.92
N ILE A 41 4.60 2.42 3.87
CA ILE A 41 5.94 2.20 3.30
C ILE A 41 7.07 2.42 4.31
N ASP A 42 6.90 3.35 5.24
CA ASP A 42 7.93 3.67 6.22
C ASP A 42 8.01 2.60 7.28
N LYS A 43 6.86 2.16 7.83
CA LYS A 43 6.80 1.05 8.78
C LYS A 43 7.34 -0.24 8.15
N ALA A 44 6.97 -0.53 6.90
CA ALA A 44 7.48 -1.68 6.16
C ALA A 44 8.99 -1.60 5.94
N TYR A 45 9.52 -0.43 5.56
CA TYR A 45 10.96 -0.23 5.42
C TYR A 45 11.70 -0.53 6.73
N GLU A 46 11.30 0.11 7.82
CA GLU A 46 11.98 -0.02 9.11
C GLU A 46 11.98 -1.46 9.64
N ARG A 47 10.91 -2.23 9.39
CA ARG A 47 10.76 -3.60 9.90
C ARG A 47 11.29 -4.68 8.98
N LEU A 48 11.19 -4.51 7.66
CA LEU A 48 11.44 -5.59 6.69
C LEU A 48 12.65 -5.33 5.79
N PHE A 49 12.96 -4.06 5.47
CA PHE A 49 13.89 -3.74 4.37
C PHE A 49 15.13 -2.94 4.77
N LYS A 50 15.15 -2.34 5.96
CA LYS A 50 16.26 -1.50 6.45
C LYS A 50 17.62 -2.21 6.47
N GLY A 51 17.64 -3.52 6.71
CA GLY A 51 18.86 -4.33 6.69
C GLY A 51 19.27 -4.85 5.31
N VAL A 52 18.46 -4.62 4.28
CA VAL A 52 18.62 -5.21 2.95
C VAL A 52 18.93 -4.16 1.89
N VAL A 53 18.30 -2.98 1.99
CA VAL A 53 18.38 -1.91 0.99
C VAL A 53 18.38 -0.56 1.69
N THR A 54 18.99 0.45 1.07
CA THR A 54 18.92 1.83 1.58
C THR A 54 17.49 2.37 1.45
N LYS A 55 17.14 3.32 2.33
CA LYS A 55 15.82 3.97 2.29
C LYS A 55 15.55 4.65 0.95
N GLU A 56 16.56 5.29 0.38
CA GLU A 56 16.48 5.94 -0.93
C GLU A 56 16.17 4.94 -2.04
N GLU A 57 16.91 3.83 -2.11
CA GLU A 57 16.69 2.82 -3.15
C GLU A 57 15.35 2.11 -2.96
N TYR A 58 14.93 1.86 -1.71
CA TYR A 58 13.59 1.32 -1.42
C TYR A 58 12.47 2.23 -1.97
N TYR A 59 12.55 3.54 -1.76
CA TYR A 59 11.57 4.47 -2.31
C TYR A 59 11.60 4.55 -3.83
N LYS A 60 12.81 4.55 -4.42
CA LYS A 60 12.99 4.54 -5.87
C LYS A 60 12.35 3.30 -6.50
N GLN A 61 12.58 2.12 -5.94
CA GLN A 61 11.99 0.87 -6.43
C GLN A 61 10.46 0.86 -6.31
N ASN A 62 9.91 1.34 -5.18
CA ASN A 62 8.45 1.49 -5.03
C ASN A 62 7.86 2.42 -6.11
N TYR A 63 8.53 3.53 -6.41
CA TYR A 63 8.08 4.46 -7.42
C TYR A 63 8.14 3.87 -8.84
N LEU A 64 9.19 3.11 -9.15
CA LEU A 64 9.30 2.36 -10.42
C LEU A 64 8.18 1.33 -10.56
N ALA A 65 7.94 0.52 -9.53
CA ALA A 65 6.83 -0.44 -9.52
C ALA A 65 5.48 0.25 -9.76
N CYS A 66 5.24 1.40 -9.12
CA CYS A 66 4.03 2.19 -9.32
C CYS A 66 3.86 2.66 -10.78
N LYS A 67 4.95 3.09 -11.44
CA LYS A 67 4.93 3.47 -12.86
C LYS A 67 4.58 2.28 -13.77
N GLU A 68 5.18 1.13 -13.53
CA GLU A 68 4.93 -0.07 -14.33
C GLU A 68 3.50 -0.58 -14.17
N LEU A 69 2.97 -0.57 -12.93
CA LEU A 69 1.58 -0.93 -12.67
C LEU A 69 0.60 0.00 -13.40
N LYS A 70 0.88 1.30 -13.48
CA LYS A 70 0.03 2.26 -14.21
C LYS A 70 0.03 2.08 -15.73
N ARG A 71 1.09 1.48 -16.29
CA ARG A 71 1.20 1.18 -17.73
C ARG A 71 0.52 -0.13 -18.11
N SER A 72 0.28 -1.00 -17.12
CA SER A 72 -0.21 -2.36 -17.31
C SER A 72 -1.74 -2.48 -17.07
N VAL A 73 -2.44 -1.34 -17.01
CA VAL A 73 -3.89 -1.23 -16.83
C VAL A 73 -4.49 -0.52 -18.03
#